data_AF-A0AA40BMI8-F1
#
_entry.id   AF-A0AA40BMI8-F1
#
_cell.length_a   1.000
_cell.length_b   1.000
_cell.length_c   1.000
_cell.angle_alpha   90.00
_cell.angle_beta   90.00
_cell.angle_gamma   90.00
#
_symmetry.space_group_name_H-M   'P 1'
#
loop_
_entity.id
_entity.type
_entity.pdbx_description
1 polymer ?
#
loop_
_entity_poly.entity_id
_entity_poly.type
_entity_poly.pdbx_seq_one_letter_code
_entity_poly.pdbx_strand_id
1 'polypeptide(L)'
;MTLNHQRTEALTKIVLNNLQHQHDWTHLHPHSQLNLPRTVIYGLPPKRLYVHPDEQVEIIKAEKEMRAGDRIPQEPELEWVLPLHLSEKWSPAEFAAVFDAIDSRPPGSTEISPEEEERSPWLAWKGSRRGKRVLLATVQDDSTVTYYWMHDGLVKPRQN
;
A
#
# COMPACT_ATOMS: atom_id res chain seq x y z
N MET A 1 11.76 -23.97 15.19
CA MET A 1 10.67 -23.05 14.76
C MET A 1 10.76 -21.65 15.39
N THR A 2 11.43 -21.45 16.52
CA THR A 2 11.46 -20.20 17.31
C THR A 2 12.28 -19.04 16.72
N LEU A 3 13.45 -19.33 16.11
CA LEU A 3 14.38 -18.28 15.62
C LEU A 3 13.85 -17.47 14.43
N ASN A 4 13.17 -18.13 13.48
CA ASN A 4 12.64 -17.44 12.30
C ASN A 4 11.51 -16.48 12.68
N HIS A 5 10.64 -16.90 13.60
CA HIS A 5 9.55 -16.08 14.11
C HIS A 5 10.07 -14.85 14.87
N GLN A 6 11.07 -15.02 15.75
CA GLN A 6 11.68 -13.89 16.46
C GLN A 6 12.33 -12.88 15.51
N ARG A 7 12.95 -13.36 14.43
CA ARG A 7 13.53 -12.50 13.39
C ARG A 7 12.45 -11.70 12.65
N THR A 8 11.36 -12.35 12.23
CA THR A 8 10.29 -11.65 11.51
C THR A 8 9.59 -10.62 12.38
N GLU A 9 9.38 -10.92 13.67
CA GLU A 9 8.88 -9.95 14.65
C GLU A 9 9.82 -8.75 14.84
N ALA A 10 11.13 -9.00 14.96
CA ALA A 10 12.12 -7.93 15.08
C ALA A 10 12.12 -7.02 13.84
N LEU A 11 12.05 -7.60 12.64
CA LEU A 11 11.92 -6.85 11.39
C LEU A 11 10.65 -5.98 11.37
N THR A 12 9.51 -6.54 11.77
CA THR A 12 8.26 -5.79 11.89
C THR A 12 8.42 -4.59 12.82
N LYS A 13 9.08 -4.76 13.97
CA LYS A 13 9.34 -3.65 14.92
C LYS A 13 10.24 -2.56 14.33
N ILE A 14 11.29 -2.93 13.59
CA ILE A 14 12.18 -1.98 12.93
C ILE A 14 11.38 -1.13 11.92
N VAL A 15 10.61 -1.80 11.06
CA VAL A 15 9.80 -1.11 10.04
C VAL A 15 8.73 -0.23 10.68
N LEU A 16 8.04 -0.69 11.74
CA LEU A 16 7.07 0.13 12.48
C LEU A 16 7.70 1.41 13.03
N ASN A 17 8.85 1.30 13.70
CA ASN A 17 9.55 2.46 14.24
C ASN A 17 9.99 3.42 13.12
N ASN A 18 10.49 2.89 12.02
CA ASN A 18 10.92 3.72 10.89
C ASN A 18 9.73 4.46 10.25
N LEU A 19 8.61 3.76 9.98
CA LEU A 19 7.38 4.37 9.48
C LEU A 19 6.87 5.49 10.40
N GLN A 20 6.82 5.23 11.70
CA GLN A 20 6.27 6.17 12.68
C GLN A 20 7.17 7.40 12.86
N HIS A 21 8.48 7.21 13.01
CA HIS A 21 9.38 8.25 13.50
C HIS A 21 10.24 8.90 12.41
N GLN A 22 10.40 8.27 11.24
CA GLN A 22 11.18 8.82 10.12
C GLN A 22 10.30 9.22 8.94
N HIS A 23 9.09 8.65 8.84
CA HIS A 23 8.17 8.93 7.74
C HIS A 23 6.82 9.50 8.20
N ASP A 24 6.64 9.75 9.50
CA ASP A 24 5.44 10.35 10.10
C ASP A 24 4.13 9.60 9.78
N TRP A 25 4.20 8.28 9.62
CA TRP A 25 2.99 7.47 9.45
C TRP A 25 2.22 7.39 10.76
N THR A 26 0.91 7.38 10.64
CA THR A 26 -0.03 7.25 11.76
C THR A 26 -0.90 6.00 11.59
N HIS A 27 -1.71 5.65 12.59
CA HIS A 27 -2.63 4.51 12.51
C HIS A 27 -1.92 3.19 12.14
N LEU A 28 -0.70 3.00 12.66
CA LEU A 28 0.14 1.85 12.34
C LEU A 28 -0.31 0.63 13.14
N HIS A 29 -0.64 -0.45 12.43
CA HIS A 29 -1.10 -1.70 13.01
C HIS A 29 -0.37 -2.89 12.40
N PRO A 30 0.33 -3.72 13.20
CA PRO A 30 0.74 -5.04 12.75
C PRO A 30 -0.49 -5.91 12.50
N HIS A 31 -0.51 -6.61 11.38
CA HIS A 31 -1.60 -7.48 10.94
C HIS A 31 -1.06 -8.87 10.64
N SER A 32 -1.59 -9.86 11.36
CA SER A 32 -1.22 -11.26 11.27
C SER A 32 -2.48 -12.10 11.14
N GLN A 33 -2.47 -13.07 10.23
CA GLN A 33 -3.56 -14.03 10.02
C GLN A 33 -2.97 -15.42 9.77
N LEU A 34 -3.77 -16.47 9.94
CA LEU A 34 -3.29 -17.86 9.83
C LEU A 34 -2.76 -18.21 8.42
N ASN A 35 -3.35 -17.60 7.39
CA ASN A 35 -2.98 -17.77 5.97
C ASN A 35 -1.87 -16.82 5.51
N LEU A 36 -1.45 -15.86 6.35
CA LEU A 36 -0.36 -14.96 6.00
C LEU A 36 0.99 -15.64 6.27
N PRO A 37 1.94 -15.64 5.31
CA PRO A 37 3.26 -16.23 5.51
C PRO A 37 4.08 -15.48 6.57
N ARG A 38 3.75 -14.20 6.83
CA ARG A 38 4.31 -13.39 7.92
C ARG A 38 3.40 -12.20 8.26
N THR A 39 3.68 -11.55 9.39
CA THR A 39 3.05 -10.28 9.77
C THR A 39 3.33 -9.20 8.73
N VAL A 40 2.26 -8.57 8.24
CA VAL A 40 2.31 -7.33 7.47
C VAL A 40 1.94 -6.17 8.40
N ILE A 41 2.16 -4.94 7.95
CA ILE A 41 1.74 -3.72 8.66
C ILE A 41 0.73 -3.02 7.76
N TYR A 42 -0.23 -2.31 8.34
CA TYR A 42 -0.92 -1.24 7.62
C TYR A 42 -0.90 0.04 8.42
N GLY A 43 -1.00 1.17 7.72
CA GLY A 43 -1.10 2.49 8.34
C GLY A 43 -1.30 3.61 7.34
N LEU A 44 -1.42 4.83 7.87
CA LEU A 44 -1.73 6.03 7.12
C LEU A 44 -0.46 6.86 6.91
N PRO A 45 0.04 7.02 5.67
CA PRO A 45 1.15 7.90 5.37
C PRO A 45 0.75 9.38 5.52
N PRO A 46 1.71 10.32 5.66
CA PRO A 46 1.43 11.74 5.79
C PRO A 46 0.89 12.38 4.50
N LYS A 47 1.09 11.72 3.36
CA LYS A 47 0.61 12.11 2.03
C LYS A 47 0.26 10.88 1.22
N ARG A 48 -0.62 11.05 0.23
CA ARG A 48 -0.93 10.01 -0.73
C ARG A 48 0.34 9.53 -1.46
N LEU A 49 0.61 8.23 -1.41
CA LEU A 49 1.85 7.65 -1.91
C LEU A 49 1.77 7.13 -3.34
N TYR A 50 0.58 6.80 -3.82
CA TYR A 50 0.36 6.28 -5.16
C TYR A 50 -0.98 6.77 -5.70
N VAL A 51 -0.98 7.15 -6.97
CA VAL A 51 -2.18 7.47 -7.76
C VAL A 51 -2.10 6.60 -9.00
N HIS A 52 -3.17 5.85 -9.29
CA HIS A 52 -3.15 5.00 -10.48
C HIS A 52 -3.08 5.87 -11.75
N PRO A 53 -2.35 5.50 -12.81
CA PRO A 53 -2.25 6.33 -14.02
C PRO A 53 -3.61 6.66 -14.64
N ASP A 54 -4.53 5.70 -14.67
CA ASP A 54 -5.87 5.90 -15.23
C ASP A 54 -6.73 6.79 -14.32
N GLU A 55 -6.54 6.68 -13.00
CA GLU A 55 -7.16 7.58 -12.03
C GLU A 55 -6.67 9.02 -12.24
N GLN A 56 -5.36 9.20 -12.46
CA GLN A 56 -4.79 10.51 -12.72
C GLN A 56 -5.39 11.14 -13.98
N VAL A 57 -5.66 10.36 -15.03
CA VAL A 57 -6.35 10.85 -16.23
C VAL A 57 -7.78 11.28 -15.92
N GLU A 58 -8.51 10.51 -15.11
CA GLU A 58 -9.87 10.86 -14.69
C GLU A 58 -9.90 12.12 -13.81
N ILE A 59 -8.98 12.25 -12.86
CA ILE A 59 -8.79 13.45 -12.03
C ILE A 59 -8.52 14.68 -12.92
N ILE A 60 -7.57 14.59 -13.85
CA ILE A 60 -7.23 15.70 -14.74
C ILE A 60 -8.42 16.12 -15.62
N LYS A 61 -9.23 15.17 -16.09
CA LYS A 61 -10.44 15.47 -16.86
C LYS A 61 -11.46 16.22 -16.00
N ALA A 62 -11.71 15.73 -14.79
CA ALA A 62 -12.64 16.34 -13.87
C ALA A 62 -12.21 17.75 -13.45
N GLU A 63 -10.93 17.96 -13.11
CA GLU A 63 -10.40 19.28 -12.75
C GLU A 63 -10.53 20.31 -13.89
N LYS A 64 -10.49 19.88 -15.15
CA LYS A 64 -10.73 20.77 -16.31
C LYS A 64 -12.18 21.22 -16.45
N GLU A 65 -13.12 20.42 -15.97
CA GLU A 65 -14.55 20.73 -15.99
C GLU A 65 -14.98 21.59 -14.78
N MET A 66 -14.16 21.60 -13.73
CA MET A 66 -14.33 22.45 -12.55
C MET A 66 -13.95 23.92 -12.85
N ARG A 67 -14.27 24.82 -11.90
CA ARG A 67 -13.87 26.23 -12.03
C ARG A 67 -12.34 26.33 -12.03
N ALA A 68 -11.81 27.26 -12.82
CA ALA A 68 -10.38 27.47 -12.92
C ALA A 68 -9.74 27.70 -11.54
N GLY A 69 -8.91 26.76 -11.10
CA GLY A 69 -8.19 26.79 -9.82
C GLY A 69 -8.63 25.74 -8.81
N ASP A 70 -9.78 25.11 -9.00
CA ASP A 70 -10.21 23.99 -8.14
C ASP A 70 -9.37 22.75 -8.46
N ARG A 71 -8.99 22.00 -7.41
CA ARG A 71 -8.24 20.74 -7.51
C ARG A 71 -8.92 19.67 -6.69
N ILE A 72 -8.86 18.44 -7.16
CA ILE A 72 -9.39 17.29 -6.42
C ILE A 72 -8.39 16.94 -5.30
N PRO A 73 -8.82 16.94 -4.02
CA PRO A 73 -7.95 16.62 -2.90
C PRO A 73 -7.30 15.24 -3.03
N GLN A 74 -5.99 15.19 -2.80
CA GLN A 74 -5.19 13.96 -2.81
C GLN A 74 -5.00 13.46 -1.37
N GLU A 75 -6.10 13.06 -0.75
CA GLU A 75 -6.10 12.59 0.64
C GLU A 75 -5.24 11.33 0.81
N PRO A 76 -4.53 11.17 1.94
CA PRO A 76 -3.82 9.94 2.26
C PRO A 76 -4.76 8.74 2.33
N GLU A 77 -4.22 7.56 2.03
CA GLU A 77 -4.94 6.27 2.08
C GLU A 77 -4.20 5.31 2.99
N LEU A 78 -4.92 4.40 3.67
CA LEU A 78 -4.27 3.30 4.37
C LEU A 78 -3.56 2.39 3.38
N GLU A 79 -2.31 2.07 3.67
CA GLU A 79 -1.47 1.22 2.82
C GLU A 79 -0.94 0.01 3.56
N TRP A 80 -0.91 -1.12 2.87
CA TRP A 80 -0.21 -2.32 3.31
C TRP A 80 1.31 -2.14 3.16
N VAL A 81 2.06 -2.57 4.16
CA VAL A 81 3.52 -2.58 4.18
C VAL A 81 3.99 -3.99 4.52
N LEU A 82 4.88 -4.55 3.71
CA LEU A 82 5.48 -5.87 3.93
C LEU A 82 6.94 -5.69 4.42
N PRO A 83 7.24 -5.99 5.69
CA PRO A 83 8.60 -5.97 6.21
C PRO A 83 9.43 -7.10 5.62
N LEU A 84 10.61 -6.77 5.09
CA LEU A 84 11.56 -7.71 4.50
C LEU A 84 12.98 -7.39 4.96
N HIS A 85 13.87 -8.38 4.94
CA HIS A 85 15.30 -8.15 5.04
C HIS A 85 15.97 -8.41 3.69
N LEU A 86 16.97 -7.61 3.32
CA LEU A 86 17.64 -7.69 2.01
C LEU A 86 18.23 -9.08 1.72
N SER A 87 18.73 -9.77 2.74
CA SER A 87 19.32 -11.11 2.60
C SER A 87 18.29 -12.25 2.45
N GLU A 88 16.98 -11.96 2.54
CA GLU A 88 15.93 -12.95 2.34
C GLU A 88 15.79 -13.32 0.87
N LYS A 89 15.63 -14.62 0.61
CA LYS A 89 15.28 -15.11 -0.71
C LYS A 89 13.78 -15.31 -0.76
N TRP A 90 13.09 -14.41 -1.46
CA TRP A 90 11.66 -14.52 -1.71
C TRP A 90 11.42 -15.04 -3.12
N SER A 91 10.62 -16.10 -3.20
CA SER A 91 10.07 -16.61 -4.46
C SER A 91 8.83 -15.82 -4.88
N PRO A 92 8.51 -15.77 -6.18
CA PRO A 92 7.24 -15.20 -6.64
C PRO A 92 6.01 -15.84 -5.98
N ALA A 93 6.07 -17.15 -5.67
CA ALA A 93 4.97 -17.85 -5.01
C ALA A 93 4.72 -17.37 -3.58
N GLU A 94 5.77 -17.01 -2.82
CA GLU A 94 5.63 -16.44 -1.48
C GLU A 94 5.01 -15.04 -1.52
N PHE A 95 5.36 -14.22 -2.51
CA PHE A 95 4.69 -12.93 -2.73
C PHE A 95 3.23 -13.11 -3.13
N ALA A 96 2.93 -14.05 -4.03
CA ALA A 96 1.55 -14.39 -4.39
C ALA A 96 0.74 -14.80 -3.16
N ALA A 97 1.32 -15.63 -2.27
CA ALA A 97 0.66 -16.03 -1.03
C ALA A 97 0.34 -14.84 -0.10
N VAL A 98 1.18 -13.80 -0.06
CA VAL A 98 0.85 -12.56 0.67
C VAL A 98 -0.36 -11.88 0.03
N PHE A 99 -0.38 -11.72 -1.29
CA PHE A 99 -1.49 -11.09 -2.01
C PHE A 99 -2.79 -11.89 -1.86
N ASP A 100 -2.74 -13.22 -1.96
CA ASP A 100 -3.89 -14.10 -1.77
C ASP A 100 -4.49 -13.96 -0.36
N ALA A 101 -3.66 -13.66 0.64
CA ALA A 101 -4.07 -13.58 2.04
C ALA A 101 -4.59 -12.19 2.47
N ILE A 102 -4.34 -11.12 1.70
CA ILE A 102 -4.82 -9.76 2.01
C ILE A 102 -5.97 -9.33 1.10
N ASP A 103 -6.80 -8.44 1.62
CA ASP A 103 -7.75 -7.68 0.80
C ASP A 103 -7.02 -6.56 0.04
N SER A 104 -7.66 -6.04 -1.01
CA SER A 104 -7.12 -4.89 -1.74
C SER A 104 -6.89 -3.71 -0.80
N ARG A 105 -7.81 -3.49 0.14
CA ARG A 105 -7.74 -2.37 1.09
C ARG A 105 -7.44 -2.89 2.50
N PRO A 106 -6.58 -2.19 3.26
CA PRO A 106 -6.42 -2.48 4.68
C PRO A 106 -7.72 -2.31 5.48
N PRO A 107 -7.86 -2.99 6.62
CA PRO A 107 -8.96 -2.77 7.56
C PRO A 107 -9.04 -1.29 7.97
N GLY A 108 -10.27 -0.75 8.06
CA GLY A 108 -10.51 0.65 8.39
C GLY A 108 -10.31 1.63 7.23
N SER A 109 -10.08 1.14 6.01
CA SER A 109 -10.06 1.99 4.82
C SER A 109 -11.44 2.61 4.58
N THR A 110 -11.46 3.85 4.08
CA THR A 110 -12.70 4.54 3.70
C THR A 110 -13.49 3.72 2.69
N GLU A 111 -14.72 3.39 3.04
CA GLU A 111 -15.67 2.77 2.12
C GLU A 111 -16.18 3.83 1.14
N ILE A 112 -16.29 3.43 -0.13
CA ILE A 112 -16.78 4.29 -1.20
C ILE A 112 -18.05 3.63 -1.70
N SER A 113 -19.16 4.35 -1.60
CA SER A 113 -20.44 3.83 -2.07
C SER A 113 -20.50 3.83 -3.60
N PRO A 114 -21.30 2.93 -4.21
CA PRO A 114 -21.50 2.94 -5.66
C PRO A 114 -22.03 4.28 -6.19
N GLU A 115 -22.83 5.00 -5.39
CA GLU A 115 -23.38 6.32 -5.74
C GLU A 115 -22.29 7.41 -5.80
N GLU A 116 -21.29 7.32 -4.92
CA GLU A 116 -20.13 8.21 -4.96
C GLU A 116 -19.23 7.90 -6.16
N GLU A 117 -19.01 6.63 -6.48
CA GLU A 117 -18.26 6.23 -7.67
C GLU A 117 -18.95 6.69 -8.97
N GLU A 118 -20.27 6.61 -9.04
CA GLU A 118 -21.03 7.07 -10.21
C GLU A 118 -20.90 8.60 -10.39
N ARG A 119 -20.99 9.36 -9.30
CA ARG A 119 -20.81 10.82 -9.32
C ARG A 119 -19.37 11.26 -9.61
N SER A 120 -18.39 10.43 -9.28
CA SER A 120 -16.97 10.79 -9.33
C SER A 120 -16.17 9.56 -9.76
N PRO A 121 -16.06 9.31 -11.08
CA PRO A 121 -15.47 8.07 -11.62
C PRO A 121 -14.07 7.74 -11.10
N TRP A 122 -13.26 8.77 -10.79
CA TRP A 122 -11.92 8.61 -10.22
C TRP A 122 -11.93 7.88 -8.87
N LEU A 123 -13.01 7.93 -8.10
CA LEU A 123 -13.15 7.23 -6.83
C LEU A 123 -13.19 5.71 -7.00
N ALA A 124 -13.57 5.19 -8.17
CA ALA A 124 -13.55 3.76 -8.45
C ALA A 124 -12.14 3.16 -8.24
N TRP A 125 -11.07 3.92 -8.48
CA TRP A 125 -9.69 3.49 -8.27
C TRP A 125 -9.25 3.44 -6.80
N LYS A 126 -10.05 4.05 -5.90
CA LYS A 126 -9.93 3.93 -4.45
C LYS A 126 -10.90 2.89 -3.87
N GLY A 127 -11.92 2.49 -4.63
CA GLY A 127 -12.97 1.54 -4.26
C GLY A 127 -12.94 0.28 -5.12
N SER A 128 -13.96 0.09 -5.95
CA SER A 128 -14.25 -1.14 -6.69
C SER A 128 -13.13 -1.62 -7.63
N ARG A 129 -12.33 -0.69 -8.19
CA ARG A 129 -11.22 -0.97 -9.11
C ARG A 129 -9.85 -0.93 -8.43
N ARG A 130 -9.79 -0.74 -7.11
CA ARG A 130 -8.51 -0.70 -6.41
C ARG A 130 -7.86 -2.07 -6.41
N GLY A 131 -6.76 -2.22 -7.16
CA GLY A 131 -5.93 -3.42 -7.15
C GLY A 131 -5.26 -3.67 -5.79
N LYS A 132 -4.85 -4.91 -5.54
CA LYS A 132 -4.01 -5.23 -4.38
C LYS A 132 -2.60 -4.67 -4.61
N ARG A 133 -2.07 -3.97 -3.61
CA ARG A 133 -0.70 -3.43 -3.61
C ARG A 133 -0.13 -3.46 -2.22
N VAL A 134 1.18 -3.62 -2.12
CA VAL A 134 1.94 -3.56 -0.88
C VAL A 134 3.18 -2.71 -1.08
N LEU A 135 3.55 -1.96 -0.05
CA LEU A 135 4.83 -1.28 0.03
C LEU A 135 5.84 -2.22 0.67
N LEU A 136 6.82 -2.68 -0.09
CA LEU A 136 7.92 -3.49 0.43
C LEU A 136 8.85 -2.60 1.26
N ALA A 137 8.98 -2.87 2.55
CA ALA A 137 9.91 -2.20 3.44
C ALA A 137 11.12 -3.12 3.66
N THR A 138 12.16 -2.94 2.85
CA THR A 138 13.37 -3.77 2.88
C THR A 138 14.42 -3.15 3.79
N VAL A 139 14.72 -3.86 4.88
CA VAL A 139 15.75 -3.52 5.87
C VAL A 139 17.09 -4.09 5.42
N GLN A 140 18.15 -3.31 5.55
CA GLN A 140 19.53 -3.68 5.27
C GLN A 140 20.35 -3.80 6.57
N ASP A 141 21.53 -4.42 6.51
CA ASP A 141 22.40 -4.66 7.68
C ASP A 141 22.95 -3.36 8.31
N ASP A 142 22.98 -2.26 7.55
CA ASP A 142 23.37 -0.93 8.01
C ASP A 142 22.20 -0.14 8.65
N SER A 143 21.06 -0.79 8.88
CA SER A 143 19.79 -0.21 9.36
C SER A 143 19.08 0.73 8.38
N THR A 144 19.52 0.81 7.12
CA THR A 144 18.77 1.50 6.06
C THR A 144 17.47 0.74 5.77
N VAL A 145 16.37 1.47 5.64
CA VAL A 145 15.08 0.93 5.19
C VAL A 145 14.73 1.55 3.84
N THR A 146 14.55 0.70 2.82
CA THR A 146 14.14 1.13 1.48
C THR A 146 12.73 0.69 1.17
N TYR A 147 11.97 1.52 0.46
CA TYR A 147 10.56 1.29 0.17
C TYR A 147 10.30 1.14 -1.33
N TYR A 148 9.64 0.05 -1.72
CA TYR A 148 9.27 -0.22 -3.12
C TYR A 148 7.82 -0.64 -3.26
N TRP A 149 7.14 -0.14 -4.29
CA TRP A 149 5.79 -0.61 -4.61
C TRP A 149 5.81 -1.97 -5.29
N MET A 150 4.97 -2.89 -4.82
CA MET A 150 4.63 -4.12 -5.50
C MET A 150 3.11 -4.19 -5.68
N HIS A 151 2.68 -4.54 -6.89
CA HIS A 151 1.27 -4.66 -7.26
C HIS A 151 0.97 -6.11 -7.61
N ASP A 152 -0.25 -6.54 -7.31
CA ASP A 152 -0.77 -7.83 -7.77
C ASP A 152 -1.16 -7.72 -9.25
N GLY A 153 -0.52 -8.54 -10.08
CA GLY A 153 -0.73 -8.57 -11.53
C GLY A 153 0.14 -7.61 -12.35
N LEU A 154 -0.03 -7.69 -13.67
CA LEU A 154 0.72 -6.91 -14.65
C LEU A 154 0.07 -5.53 -14.88
N VAL A 155 0.70 -4.46 -14.41
CA VAL A 155 0.34 -3.10 -14.87
C VAL A 155 0.78 -2.97 -16.33
N LYS A 156 -0.17 -2.73 -17.25
CA LYS A 156 0.15 -2.60 -18.68
C LYS A 156 1.14 -1.43 -18.88
N PRO A 157 2.35 -1.67 -19.42
CA PRO A 157 3.27 -0.59 -19.74
C PRO A 157 2.63 0.26 -20.84
N ARG A 158 2.50 1.57 -20.59
CA ARG A 158 2.08 2.51 -21.64
C ARG A 158 3.31 2.91 -22.44
N GLN A 159 3.25 2.74 -23.75
CA GLN A 159 4.16 3.46 -24.65
C GLN A 159 3.79 4.94 -24.57
N ASN A 160 4.80 5.76 -24.26
CA ASN A 160 4.70 7.22 -24.32
C ASN A 160 4.66 7.70 -25.77
#